data_AF-A0A3C1VIS1-F1
#
_entry.id   AF-A0A3C1VIS1-F1
#
_cell.length_a   1.000
_cell.length_b   1.000
_cell.length_c   1.000
_cell.angle_alpha   90.00
_cell.angle_beta   90.00
_cell.angle_gamma   90.00
#
_symmetry.space_group_name_H-M   'P 1'
#
loop_
_entity.id
_entity.type
_entity.pdbx_description
1 polymer ?
#
loop_
_entity_poly.entity_id
_entity_poly.type
_entity_poly.pdbx_seq_one_letter_code
_entity_poly.pdbx_strand_id
1 'polypeptide(L)' 'MRQQQAAGVTMVGPVQNPQVPWVAGLTLAQAVATANYIGAQEPKRIIITRQGESAALDAKVLFNGTDIPLEIGDVIELR' A
#
# COMPACT_ATOMS: atom_id res chain seq x y z
N MET A 1 -25.60 -8.95 -4.46
CA MET A 1 -24.28 -9.54 -4.76
C MET A 1 -23.25 -8.83 -3.89
N ARG A 2 -22.87 -9.37 -2.73
CA ARG A 2 -21.66 -8.91 -2.04
C ARG A 2 -20.51 -9.46 -2.87
N GLN A 3 -19.88 -8.63 -3.70
CA GLN A 3 -18.56 -8.97 -4.24
C GLN A 3 -17.75 -9.41 -3.03
N GLN A 4 -17.30 -10.66 -3.02
CA GLN A 4 -16.29 -11.10 -2.07
C GLN A 4 -15.12 -10.15 -2.31
N GLN A 5 -14.98 -9.13 -1.48
CA GLN A 5 -13.80 -8.28 -1.52
C GLN A 5 -12.66 -9.25 -1.29
N ALA A 6 -11.87 -9.50 -2.35
CA ALA A 6 -10.70 -10.35 -2.24
C ALA A 6 -9.87 -9.80 -1.08
N ALA A 7 -9.47 -10.67 -0.16
CA ALA A 7 -8.61 -10.30 0.94
C ALA A 7 -7.40 -9.52 0.38
N GLY A 8 -7.19 -8.30 0.87
CA GLY A 8 -6.38 -7.31 0.17
C GLY A 8 -5.92 -6.20 1.08
N VAL A 9 -5.22 -5.24 0.49
CA VAL A 9 -4.80 -3.99 1.14
C VAL A 9 -5.50 -2.81 0.49
N THR A 10 -5.75 -1.78 1.29
CA THR A 10 -6.37 -0.54 0.82
C THR A 10 -5.31 0.52 0.61
N MET A 11 -5.28 1.11 -0.57
CA MET A 11 -4.35 2.18 -0.94
C MET A 11 -5.12 3.51 -0.92
N VAL A 12 -4.60 4.49 -0.18
CA VAL A 12 -5.20 5.82 0.00
C VAL A 12 -4.23 6.87 -0.53
N GLY A 13 -4.69 7.74 -1.42
CA GLY A 13 -3.86 8.74 -2.09
C GLY A 13 -4.09 8.74 -3.60
N PRO A 14 -3.20 9.37 -4.40
CA PRO A 14 -3.35 9.44 -5.85
C PRO A 14 -2.93 8.11 -6.50
N VAL A 15 -3.83 7.13 -6.48
CA VAL A 15 -3.67 5.81 -7.10
C VAL A 15 -4.86 5.49 -8.00
N GLN A 16 -4.67 4.71 -9.06
CA GLN A 16 -5.78 4.27 -9.91
C GLN A 16 -6.54 3.07 -9.34
N ASN A 17 -5.82 2.17 -8.66
CA ASN A 17 -6.37 0.93 -8.11
C ASN A 17 -6.28 0.97 -6.57
N PRO A 18 -7.31 1.51 -5.87
CA PRO A 18 -7.27 1.68 -4.41
C PRO A 18 -7.43 0.38 -3.62
N GLN A 19 -7.76 -0.73 -4.27
CA GLN A 19 -7.86 -2.05 -3.67
C GLN A 19 -6.86 -2.96 -4.37
N VAL A 20 -5.85 -3.40 -3.63
CA VAL A 20 -4.82 -4.31 -4.15
C VAL A 20 -5.06 -5.69 -3.54
N PRO A 21 -5.33 -6.72 -4.36
CA PRO A 21 -5.47 -8.09 -3.88
C PRO A 21 -4.21 -8.55 -3.15
N TRP A 22 -4.37 -9.20 -2.00
CA TRP A 22 -3.26 -9.76 -1.26
C TRP A 22 -2.88 -11.11 -1.84
N VAL A 23 -1.57 -11.34 -1.95
CA VAL A 23 -0.97 -12.63 -2.27
C VAL A 23 0.17 -12.89 -1.31
N ALA A 24 0.54 -14.16 -1.13
CA ALA A 24 1.66 -14.53 -0.28
C ALA A 24 2.94 -13.81 -0.73
N GLY A 25 3.56 -13.08 0.20
CA GLY A 25 4.76 -12.28 -0.08
C GLY A 25 4.53 -10.90 -0.67
N LEU A 26 3.28 -10.40 -0.73
CA LEU A 26 3.01 -9.03 -1.17
C LEU A 26 3.81 -8.01 -0.33
N THR A 27 4.61 -7.20 -0.99
CA THR A 27 5.39 -6.11 -0.37
C THR A 27 4.77 -4.74 -0.61
N LEU A 28 5.18 -3.76 0.19
CA LEU A 28 4.78 -2.36 0.01
C LEU A 28 5.08 -1.84 -1.40
N ALA A 29 6.28 -2.08 -1.93
CA ALA A 29 6.66 -1.61 -3.26
C ALA A 29 5.79 -2.25 -4.36
N GLN A 30 5.52 -3.55 -4.26
CA GLN A 30 4.61 -4.24 -5.18
C GLN A 30 3.19 -3.72 -5.10
N ALA A 31 2.69 -3.43 -3.89
CA ALA A 31 1.35 -2.85 -3.71
C ALA A 31 1.26 -1.45 -4.32
N VAL A 32 2.24 -0.57 -4.11
CA VAL A 32 2.29 0.76 -4.74
C VAL A 32 2.32 0.66 -6.27
N ALA A 33 3.12 -0.26 -6.82
CA ALA A 33 3.16 -0.49 -8.26
C ALA A 33 1.82 -1.02 -8.81
N THR A 34 1.19 -1.98 -8.13
CA THR A 34 -0.11 -2.55 -8.50
C THR A 34 -1.24 -1.52 -8.39
N ALA A 35 -1.16 -0.63 -7.39
CA ALA A 35 -2.09 0.47 -7.20
C ALA A 35 -2.04 1.49 -8.35
N ASN A 36 -0.96 1.46 -9.15
CA ASN A 36 -0.65 2.43 -10.19
C ASN A 36 -0.74 3.88 -9.66
N TYR A 37 0.25 4.25 -8.85
CA TYR A 37 0.38 5.60 -8.31
C TYR A 37 0.49 6.63 -9.44
N ILE A 38 -0.30 7.70 -9.34
CA ILE A 38 -0.45 8.77 -10.35
C ILE A 38 -0.17 10.17 -9.80
N GLY A 39 0.45 10.26 -8.62
CA GLY A 39 0.88 11.55 -8.09
C GLY A 39 1.91 12.20 -9.03
N ALA A 40 1.81 13.52 -9.23
CA ALA A 40 2.76 14.26 -10.06
C ALA A 40 4.19 14.25 -9.51
N GLN A 41 4.35 13.96 -8.22
CA GLN A 41 5.61 13.82 -7.49
C GLN A 41 5.57 12.52 -6.69
N GLU A 42 6.74 11.99 -6.34
CA GLU A 42 6.82 10.88 -5.38
C GLU A 42 6.13 11.26 -4.05
N PRO A 43 5.45 10.31 -3.39
CA PRO A 43 4.94 10.56 -2.05
C PRO A 43 6.11 10.93 -1.14
N LYS A 44 5.91 11.85 -0.20
CA LYS A 44 6.93 12.22 0.80
C LYS A 44 6.87 11.29 1.99
N ARG A 45 5.68 10.75 2.29
CA ARG A 45 5.44 9.88 3.43
C ARG A 45 4.52 8.74 3.05
N ILE A 46 4.82 7.58 3.61
CA ILE A 46 3.96 6.41 3.56
C ILE A 46 3.52 6.11 4.99
N ILE A 47 2.23 5.89 5.20
CA ILE A 47 1.70 5.48 6.50
C ILE A 47 1.05 4.12 6.30
N ILE A 48 1.52 3.13 7.05
CA ILE A 48 0.90 1.80 7.08
C ILE A 48 0.10 1.71 8.37
N THR A 49 -1.19 1.44 8.26
CA THR A 49 -2.05 1.15 9.40
C THR A 49 -2.46 -0.32 9.37
N ARG A 50 -2.10 -1.07 10.41
CA ARG A 50 -2.39 -2.49 10.58
C ARG A 50 -3.15 -2.68 11.89
N GLN A 51 -4.37 -3.22 11.80
CA GLN A 51 -5.23 -3.50 12.97
C GLN A 51 -5.41 -2.29 13.94
N GLY A 52 -5.34 -1.06 13.41
CA GLY A 52 -5.49 0.18 14.18
C GLY A 52 -4.18 0.81 14.67
N GLU A 53 -3.04 0.14 14.49
CA GLU A 53 -1.72 0.71 14.77
C GLU A 53 -1.07 1.26 13.51
N SER A 54 -0.51 2.47 13.58
CA SER A 54 0.08 3.16 12.43
C SER A 54 1.60 3.35 12.57
N ALA A 55 2.33 3.04 11.50
CA ALA A 55 3.74 3.36 11.35
C ALA A 55 3.95 4.31 10.17
N ALA A 56 4.67 5.40 10.40
CA ALA A 56 5.04 6.37 9.37
C ALA A 56 6.46 6.09 8.85
N LEU A 57 6.61 6.07 7.53
CA LEU A 57 7.84 5.79 6.82
C LEU A 57 8.15 6.93 5.85
N ASP A 58 9.44 7.22 5.68
CA ASP A 58 9.91 8.03 4.55
C ASP A 58 9.70 7.24 3.26
N ALA A 59 9.23 7.87 2.19
CA ALA A 59 8.94 7.15 0.94
C ALA A 59 10.20 6.54 0.28
N LYS A 60 11.40 6.99 0.64
CA LYS A 60 12.66 6.41 0.17
C LYS A 60 12.79 4.92 0.48
N VAL A 61 12.02 4.39 1.45
CA VAL A 61 11.98 2.94 1.72
C VAL A 61 11.62 2.12 0.46
N LEU A 62 10.86 2.68 -0.47
CA LEU A 62 10.49 2.03 -1.73
C LEU A 62 11.70 1.77 -2.64
N PHE A 63 12.77 2.54 -2.50
CA PHE A 63 13.95 2.50 -3.39
C PHE A 63 15.16 1.83 -2.75
N ASN A 64 15.15 1.64 -1.43
CA ASN A 64 16.31 1.13 -0.68
C ASN A 64 16.45 -0.40 -0.73
N GLY A 65 15.58 -1.10 -1.47
CA GLY A 65 15.58 -2.57 -1.57
C GLY A 65 15.07 -3.27 -0.30
N THR A 66 14.43 -2.54 0.62
CA THR A 66 13.81 -3.13 1.81
C THR A 66 12.44 -3.69 1.47
N ASP A 67 12.30 -5.01 1.54
CA ASP A 67 11.01 -5.67 1.41
C ASP A 67 10.20 -5.50 2.70
N ILE A 68 9.20 -4.61 2.66
CA ILE A 68 8.24 -4.42 3.75
C ILE A 68 7.02 -5.31 3.46
N PRO A 69 6.80 -6.40 4.21
CA PRO A 69 5.68 -7.30 3.98
C PRO A 69 4.35 -6.67 4.40
N LEU A 70 3.33 -6.84 3.57
CA LEU A 70 1.96 -6.41 3.85
C LEU A 70 1.08 -7.58 4.29
N GLU A 71 0.09 -7.26 5.11
CA GLU A 71 -0.92 -8.18 5.59
C GLU A 71 -2.31 -7.81 5.06
N ILE A 72 -3.20 -8.80 5.02
CA ILE A 72 -4.60 -8.59 4.69
C ILE A 72 -5.20 -7.56 5.67
N GLY A 73 -5.86 -6.54 5.12
CA GLY A 73 -6.50 -5.48 5.89
C GLY A 73 -5.62 -4.27 6.18
N ASP A 74 -4.36 -4.26 5.76
CA ASP A 74 -3.53 -3.06 5.84
C ASP A 74 -4.14 -1.91 5.04
N VAL A 75 -4.01 -0.70 5.59
CA VAL A 75 -4.29 0.56 4.90
C VAL A 75 -2.98 1.31 4.68
N ILE A 76 -2.67 1.62 3.43
CA ILE A 76 -1.45 2.31 3.03
C ILE A 76 -1.83 3.69 2.52
N GLU A 77 -1.46 4.73 3.26
CA GLU A 77 -1.63 6.11 2.83
C GLU A 77 -0.36 6.65 2.18
N LEU A 78 -0.51 7.19 0.97
CA LEU A 78 0.55 7.83 0.17
C LEU A 78 0.30 9.34 0.17
N ARG A 79 1.15 10.10 0.88
CA ARG A 79 1.01 11.55 1.08
C ARG A 79 2.20 12.33 0.55
#